data_AF-A0A1F5Z000-F1
#
_entry.id   AF-A0A1F5Z000-F1
#
_cell.length_a   1.000
_cell.length_b   1.000
_cell.length_c   1.000
_cell.angle_alpha   90.00
_cell.angle_beta   90.00
_cell.angle_gamma   90.00
#
_symmetry.space_group_name_H-M   'P 1'
#
loop_
_entity.id
_entity.type
_entity.pdbx_description
1 polymer ?
#
loop_
_entity_poly.entity_id
_entity_poly.type
_entity_poly.pdbx_seq_one_letter_code
_entity_poly.pdbx_strand_id
1 'polypeptide(L)' 'MYRKKVIKKKFTKKDCQFCQGKSVADYKDGEKLRRFISERGRILPRAYTGVCAKHQRSLGVAIKRARHLAYLPFTSGL' A
#
# COMPACT_ATOMS: atom_id res chain seq x y z
N MET A 1 -16.18 -13.10 -29.79
CA MET A 1 -15.27 -13.19 -28.62
C MET A 1 -14.45 -11.90 -28.51
N TYR A 2 -14.84 -10.96 -27.64
CA TYR A 2 -14.16 -9.66 -27.54
C TYR A 2 -12.86 -9.77 -26.72
N ARG A 3 -11.72 -9.56 -27.38
CA ARG A 3 -10.39 -9.50 -26.75
C ARG A 3 -10.21 -8.11 -26.14
N LYS A 4 -10.49 -7.95 -24.84
CA LYS A 4 -10.21 -6.71 -24.09
C LYS A 4 -8.72 -6.37 -24.24
N LYS A 5 -8.43 -5.25 -24.92
CA LYS A 5 -7.08 -4.69 -25.04
C LYS A 5 -6.63 -4.25 -23.65
N VAL A 6 -5.75 -5.01 -23.01
CA VAL A 6 -5.19 -4.66 -21.71
C VAL A 6 -4.21 -3.50 -21.90
N ILE A 7 -4.65 -2.27 -21.63
CA ILE A 7 -3.78 -1.10 -21.65
C ILE A 7 -2.76 -1.25 -20.51
N LYS A 8 -1.54 -1.69 -20.83
CA LYS A 8 -0.43 -1.76 -19.87
C LYS A 8 0.06 -0.35 -19.57
N LYS A 9 -0.48 0.28 -18.52
CA LYS A 9 -0.01 1.59 -18.03
C LYS A 9 1.47 1.42 -17.61
N LYS A 10 2.40 2.08 -18.32
CA LYS A 10 3.81 2.13 -17.95
C LYS A 10 3.91 2.77 -16.56
N PHE A 11 4.33 2.00 -15.57
CA PHE A 11 4.66 2.54 -14.26
C PHE A 11 5.96 3.32 -14.42
N THR A 12 5.86 4.65 -14.53
CA THR A 12 7.02 5.54 -14.41
C THR A 12 7.67 5.28 -13.05
N LYS A 13 9.00 5.28 -13.00
CA LYS A 13 9.75 5.14 -11.73
C LYS A 13 9.38 6.35 -10.88
N LYS A 14 8.46 6.16 -9.93
CA LYS A 14 8.17 7.15 -8.89
C LYS A 14 9.25 7.02 -7.83
N ASP A 15 9.80 8.15 -7.40
CA ASP A 15 10.76 8.20 -6.31
C ASP A 15 10.11 7.63 -5.05
N CYS A 16 10.65 6.51 -4.57
CA CYS A 16 10.09 5.83 -3.43
C CYS A 16 10.48 6.59 -2.16
N GLN A 17 9.51 7.16 -1.47
CA GLN A 17 9.70 7.89 -0.21
C GLN A 17 10.48 7.08 0.84
N PHE A 18 10.24 5.76 0.92
CA PHE A 18 10.94 4.87 1.84
C PHE A 18 12.40 4.57 1.43
N CYS A 19 12.75 4.67 0.14
CA CYS A 19 14.14 4.51 -0.30
C CYS A 19 15.00 5.73 0.06
N GLN A 20 14.44 6.93 -0.01
CA GLN A 20 15.17 8.18 0.24
C GLN A 20 15.16 8.59 1.72
N GLY A 21 14.04 8.36 2.42
CA GLY A 21 13.79 8.95 3.74
C GLY A 21 14.24 8.14 4.95
N LYS A 22 14.85 6.95 4.79
CA LYS A 22 15.18 5.99 5.87
C LYS A 22 14.00 5.61 6.80
N SER A 23 12.78 6.04 6.48
CA SER A 23 11.60 5.67 7.24
C SER A 23 11.25 4.23 6.92
N VAL A 24 10.96 3.45 7.96
CA VAL A 24 10.55 2.05 7.83
C VAL A 24 9.05 1.97 8.05
N ALA A 25 8.36 1.13 7.28
CA ALA A 25 6.95 0.86 7.48
C ALA A 25 6.79 -0.11 8.67
N ASP A 26 6.70 0.44 9.87
CA ASP A 26 6.45 -0.32 11.09
C ASP A 26 4.94 -0.51 11.34
N TYR A 27 4.57 -1.68 11.84
CA TYR A 27 3.17 -2.03 12.13
C TYR A 27 2.59 -1.29 13.35
N LYS A 28 3.46 -0.71 14.19
CA LYS A 28 3.10 0.05 15.39
C LYS A 28 2.51 1.43 15.04
N ASP A 29 2.95 2.00 13.92
CA ASP A 29 2.55 3.33 13.47
C ASP A 29 1.27 3.28 12.61
N GLY A 30 0.12 3.01 13.24
CA GLY A 30 -1.17 2.89 12.54
C GLY A 30 -1.52 4.12 11.68
N GLU A 31 -1.23 5.34 12.16
CA GLU A 31 -1.52 6.58 11.42
C GLU A 31 -0.73 6.71 10.12
N LYS A 32 0.56 6.32 10.12
CA LYS A 32 1.38 6.31 8.89
C LYS A 32 0.84 5.29 7.90
N LEU A 33 0.40 4.13 8.38
CA LEU A 33 -0.13 3.05 7.55
C LEU A 33 -1.51 3.37 6.97
N ARG A 34 -2.33 4.22 7.62
CA ARG A 34 -3.63 4.67 7.08
C ARG A 34 -3.52 5.30 5.69
N ARG A 35 -2.44 6.02 5.40
CA ARG A 35 -2.19 6.65 4.08
C ARG A 35 -2.06 5.64 2.93
N PHE A 36 -1.75 4.38 3.25
CA PHE A 36 -1.56 3.30 2.27
C PHE A 36 -2.75 2.37 2.16
N ILE A 37 -3.87 2.72 2.80
CA ILE A 37 -5.11 1.96 2.79
C ILE A 37 -6.20 2.87 2.20
N SER A 38 -7.08 2.29 1.39
CA SER A 38 -8.26 2.98 0.88
C SER A 38 -9.24 3.25 2.02
N GLU A 39 -10.17 4.17 1.81
CA GLU A 39 -11.25 4.42 2.77
C GLU A 39 -11.97 3.13 3.20
N ARG A 40 -12.24 2.21 2.26
CA ARG A 40 -12.83 0.87 2.46
C ARG A 40 -11.96 -0.17 3.20
N GLY A 41 -10.77 0.20 3.64
CA GLY A 41 -9.85 -0.76 4.28
C GLY A 41 -9.06 -1.66 3.32
N ARG A 42 -9.01 -1.39 2.00
CA ARG A 42 -8.18 -2.18 1.05
C ARG A 42 -6.77 -1.60 0.96
N ILE A 43 -5.76 -2.44 0.77
CA ILE A 43 -4.37 -1.97 0.58
C ILE A 43 -4.27 -1.30 -0.80
N LEU A 44 -3.78 -0.07 -0.85
CA LEU A 44 -3.62 0.66 -2.10
C LEU A 44 -2.50 0.01 -2.95
N PRO A 45 -2.70 -0.15 -4.27
CA PRO A 45 -1.68 -0.70 -5.13
C PRO A 45 -0.54 0.30 -5.35
N ARG A 46 0.65 -0.22 -5.67
CA ARG A 46 1.88 0.56 -5.88
C ARG A 46 1.72 1.76 -6.84
N ALA A 47 0.76 1.70 -7.76
CA ALA A 47 0.50 2.77 -8.74
C ALA A 47 0.13 4.09 -8.06
N TYR A 48 -0.65 3.98 -6.99
CA TYR A 48 -1.17 5.10 -6.21
C TYR A 48 -0.15 5.52 -5.15
N THR A 49 0.40 4.54 -4.43
CA THR A 49 1.32 4.81 -3.31
C THR A 49 2.69 5.32 -3.74
N GLY A 50 3.12 5.04 -4.98
CA GLY A 50 4.43 5.45 -5.49
C GLY A 50 5.61 4.71 -4.84
N VAL A 51 5.33 3.61 -4.14
CA VAL A 51 6.32 2.84 -3.41
C VAL A 51 7.00 1.81 -4.32
N CYS A 52 8.29 1.54 -4.10
CA CYS A 52 9.03 0.53 -4.87
C CYS A 52 8.51 -0.89 -4.55
N ALA A 53 8.77 -1.86 -5.44
CA ALA A 53 8.27 -3.22 -5.26
C ALA A 53 8.77 -3.90 -3.96
N LYS A 54 9.99 -3.58 -3.51
CA LYS A 54 10.55 -4.10 -2.25
C LYS A 54 9.77 -3.57 -1.05
N HIS A 55 9.60 -2.25 -0.97
CA HIS A 55 8.89 -1.59 0.12
C HIS A 55 7.39 -1.86 0.10
N GLN A 56 6.76 -2.06 -1.07
CA GLN A 56 5.35 -2.45 -1.12
C GLN A 56 5.12 -3.82 -0.45
N ARG A 57 6.07 -4.76 -0.56
CA ARG A 57 5.99 -6.06 0.10
C ARG A 57 6.12 -5.94 1.61
N SER A 58 7.11 -5.19 2.10
CA SER A 58 7.29 -4.98 3.55
C SER A 58 6.10 -4.23 4.15
N LEU A 59 5.60 -3.21 3.45
CA LEU A 59 4.44 -2.42 3.85
C LEU A 59 3.16 -3.28 3.90
N GLY A 60 2.98 -4.20 2.94
CA GLY A 60 1.89 -5.16 2.98
C GLY A 60 1.94 -6.09 4.21
N VAL A 61 3.14 -6.53 4.61
CA VAL A 61 3.33 -7.32 5.85
C VAL A 61 3.02 -6.49 7.08
N ALA A 62 3.50 -5.25 7.14
CA ALA A 62 3.24 -4.33 8.25
C ALA A 62 1.75 -4.03 8.41
N ILE A 63 1.03 -3.74 7.32
CA ILE A 63 -0.43 -3.52 7.34
C ILE A 63 -1.16 -4.76 7.84
N LYS A 64 -0.81 -5.96 7.37
CA LYS A 64 -1.45 -7.20 7.82
C LYS A 64 -1.26 -7.39 9.33
N ARG A 65 -0.04 -7.22 9.83
CA ARG A 65 0.25 -7.27 11.28
C ARG A 65 -0.53 -6.23 12.06
N ALA A 66 -0.58 -4.99 11.58
CA ALA A 66 -1.33 -3.91 12.21
C ALA A 66 -2.83 -4.21 12.29
N ARG A 67 -3.41 -4.90 11.30
CA ARG A 67 -4.81 -5.35 11.33
C ARG A 67 -5.07 -6.42 12.38
N HIS A 68 -4.17 -7.39 12.53
CA HIS A 68 -4.28 -8.41 13.57
C HIS A 68 -4.22 -7.82 14.98
N LEU A 69 -3.50 -6.70 15.15
CA LEU A 69 -3.37 -5.98 16.43
C LEU A 69 -4.43 -4.86 16.60
N ALA A 70 -5.44 -4.80 15.75
CA ALA A 70 -6.52 -3.81 15.78
C ALA A 70 -6.09 -2.32 15.60
N TYR A 71 -4.86 -2.05 15.15
CA TYR A 71 -4.45 -0.68 14.78
C TYR A 71 -5.13 -0.18 13.50
N LEU A 72 -5.55 -1.10 12.62
CA LEU A 72 -6.18 -0.80 11.33
C LEU A 72 -7.38 -1.73 11.09
N PRO A 73 -8.46 -1.22 10.47
CA PRO A 73 -9.62 -2.04 10.14
C PRO A 73 -9.34 -2.99 8.95
N PHE A 74 -9.98 -4.15 8.96
CA PHE A 74 -10.03 -5.06 7.81
C PHE A 74 -11.01 -4.55 6.74
N THR A 75 -12.15 -4.05 7.20
CA THR A 75 -13.21 -3.44 6.40
C THR A 75 -13.76 -2.28 7.21
N SER A 76 -13.90 -1.11 6.60
CA SER A 76 -14.72 -0.02 7.11
C SER A 76 -16.11 -0.19 6.51
N GLY A 77 -17.10 -0.36 7.37
CA GLY A 77 -18.49 -0.54 6.97
C GLY A 77 -19.10 0.80 6.58
N LEU A 78 -19.11 1.09 5.28
CA LEU A 78 -19.99 2.04 4.60
C LEU A 78 -20.01 1.70 3.09
#